data_AF-A0AAV0JFT5-F1
#
_entry.id   AF-A0AAV0JFT5-F1
#
_cell.length_a   1.000
_cell.length_b   1.000
_cell.length_c   1.000
_cell.angle_alpha   90.00
_cell.angle_beta   90.00
_cell.angle_gamma   90.00
#
_symmetry.space_group_name_H-M   'P 1'
#
loop_
_entity.id
_entity.type
_entity.pdbx_description
1 polymer ?
#
loop_
_entity_poly.entity_id
_entity_poly.type
_entity_poly.pdbx_seq_one_letter_code
_entity_poly.pdbx_strand_id
1 'polypeptide(L)'
;MNLQNMYESMKHKVEHVVETGKVDDQYIDGPKEQEAFGKWTHHHFTKQNHPTFIQVLLDGNNDKDVDGHALPNLIYVSREKSTNSPHHFKAGALNVLIGYRYGSLVEDYYTGYRLHCEGWKSVFCCPKRAAFMGDAPISLVDMLNQQKRWDIGLLEVAFSKFSTLTYGVKSSAGFLMGFGYCQFAFWPSWSIPLIVYSFLPQLALLNQVHVFPKATEAWFWLYPFLFLGAYVQDMLDFTIVGGTFQRWWSDQRIWLLRGLTCHLFGSIEYFLKFLGIAAAFNVTSKVIDEEQSKRYDQGIFEFGVHSPMFVPPTVAALISLLALVQGLAVLAVRGGGLADAPLLQLLVAGFGVVNGWPIYEAVALRSDNGRMPVKTVVVSVALAWACYVAASFVFK
;
A
#
# COMPACT_ATOMS: atom_id res chain seq x y z
N MET A 1 15.84 -39.23 15.93
CA MET A 1 14.53 -38.55 16.09
C MET A 1 14.12 -38.03 14.71
N ASN A 2 12.84 -38.11 14.31
CA ASN A 2 12.39 -37.55 13.02
C ASN A 2 12.54 -36.01 13.07
N LEU A 3 13.08 -35.39 12.01
CA LEU A 3 13.26 -33.95 11.87
C LEU A 3 11.94 -33.19 12.10
N GLN A 4 10.82 -33.76 11.65
CA GLN A 4 9.49 -33.21 11.88
C GLN A 4 9.15 -33.13 13.38
N ASN A 5 9.44 -34.19 14.13
CA ASN A 5 9.17 -34.20 15.58
C ASN A 5 10.08 -33.20 16.31
N MET A 6 11.32 -33.02 15.86
CA MET A 6 12.23 -32.00 16.39
C MET A 6 11.68 -30.58 16.14
N TYR A 7 11.18 -30.33 14.93
CA TYR A 7 10.57 -29.06 14.56
C TYR A 7 9.32 -28.77 15.40
N GLU A 8 8.39 -29.72 15.54
CA GLU A 8 7.17 -29.52 16.34
C GLU A 8 7.49 -29.26 17.82
N SER A 9 8.49 -29.97 18.38
CA SER A 9 8.94 -29.71 19.74
C SER A 9 9.54 -28.31 19.90
N MET A 10 10.38 -27.86 18.96
CA MET A 10 10.94 -26.51 18.95
C MET A 10 9.82 -25.45 18.82
N LYS A 11 8.86 -25.66 17.92
CA LYS A 11 7.72 -24.77 17.71
C LYS A 11 6.93 -24.57 19.00
N HIS A 12 6.54 -25.67 19.66
CA HIS A 12 5.81 -25.60 20.92
C HIS A 12 6.58 -24.85 22.01
N LYS A 13 7.91 -25.00 22.08
CA LYS A 13 8.75 -24.24 23.03
C LYS A 13 8.70 -22.73 22.73
N VAL A 14 8.81 -22.36 21.45
CA VAL A 14 8.75 -20.95 21.04
C VAL A 14 7.37 -20.36 21.31
N GLU A 15 6.29 -21.08 20.99
CA GLU A 15 4.91 -20.65 21.26
C GLU A 15 4.67 -20.44 22.76
N HIS A 16 5.10 -21.37 23.60
CA HIS A 16 5.03 -21.23 25.06
C HIS A 16 5.77 -20.00 25.59
N VAL A 17 6.98 -19.70 25.06
CA VAL A 17 7.72 -18.49 25.43
C VAL A 17 7.01 -17.22 24.97
N VAL A 18 6.39 -17.22 23.79
CA VAL A 18 5.62 -16.09 23.27
C VAL A 18 4.37 -15.84 24.12
N GLU A 19 3.67 -16.90 24.54
CA GLU A 19 2.47 -16.81 25.38
C GLU A 19 2.78 -16.35 26.81
N THR A 20 3.84 -16.90 27.40
CA THR A 20 4.23 -16.58 28.79
C THR A 20 5.03 -15.28 28.90
N GLY A 21 5.61 -14.80 27.80
CA GLY A 21 6.46 -13.62 27.75
C GLY A 21 7.81 -13.78 28.47
N LYS A 22 8.19 -15.01 28.84
CA LYS A 22 9.44 -15.33 29.55
C LYS A 22 10.01 -16.66 29.08
N VAL A 23 11.31 -16.84 29.26
CA VAL A 23 11.99 -18.13 29.06
C VAL A 23 12.02 -18.84 30.41
N ASP A 24 11.48 -20.06 30.47
CA ASP A 24 11.52 -20.85 31.71
C ASP A 24 12.96 -21.31 32.02
N ASP A 25 13.30 -21.35 33.31
CA ASP A 25 14.65 -21.70 33.79
C ASP A 25 15.13 -23.07 33.28
N GLN A 26 14.20 -24.00 33.01
CA GLN A 26 14.50 -25.30 32.43
C GLN A 26 15.10 -25.25 31.01
N TYR A 27 14.97 -24.12 30.31
CA TYR A 27 15.55 -23.87 28.99
C TYR A 27 16.81 -23.00 29.04
N ILE A 28 17.27 -22.59 30.23
CA ILE A 28 18.48 -21.81 30.47
C ILE A 28 19.50 -22.73 31.15
N ASP A 29 19.98 -23.71 30.39
CA ASP A 29 20.76 -24.85 30.88
C ASP A 29 22.28 -24.62 30.84
N GLY A 30 22.77 -23.60 30.12
CA GLY A 30 24.19 -23.28 30.01
C GLY A 30 24.61 -21.92 30.60
N PRO A 31 25.90 -21.77 30.97
CA PRO A 31 26.44 -20.53 31.54
C PRO A 31 26.41 -19.36 30.54
N LYS A 32 26.48 -19.64 29.24
CA LYS A 32 26.37 -18.61 28.18
C LYS A 32 24.94 -18.06 28.12
N GLU A 33 23.95 -18.92 28.22
CA GLU A 33 22.53 -18.58 28.20
C GLU A 33 22.14 -17.80 29.46
N GLN A 34 22.60 -18.23 30.63
CA GLN A 34 22.40 -17.52 31.89
C GLN A 34 23.02 -16.12 31.85
N GLU A 35 24.26 -16.00 31.33
CA GLU A 35 24.90 -14.69 31.15
C GLU A 35 24.14 -13.82 30.14
N ALA A 36 23.69 -14.40 29.03
CA ALA A 36 22.97 -13.69 27.98
C ALA A 36 21.62 -13.15 28.48
N PHE A 37 20.80 -13.97 29.14
CA PHE A 37 19.49 -13.57 29.66
C PHE A 37 19.58 -12.70 30.91
N GLY A 38 20.55 -12.93 31.81
CA GLY A 38 20.73 -12.16 33.03
C GLY A 38 21.02 -10.66 32.79
N LYS A 39 21.62 -10.34 31.65
CA LYS A 39 21.84 -8.96 31.22
C LYS A 39 20.55 -8.22 30.86
N TRP A 40 19.46 -8.91 30.51
CA TRP A 40 18.15 -8.31 30.22
C TRP A 40 17.30 -8.07 31.47
N THR A 41 17.61 -8.76 32.57
CA THR A 41 16.83 -8.71 33.82
C THR A 41 17.25 -7.59 34.78
N HIS A 42 18.17 -6.69 34.39
CA HIS A 42 18.55 -5.55 35.21
C HIS A 42 17.35 -4.61 35.45
N HIS A 43 17.15 -4.17 36.71
CA HIS A 43 16.01 -3.35 37.18
C HIS A 43 15.76 -2.02 36.43
N HIS A 44 16.63 -1.61 35.51
CA HIS A 44 16.50 -0.39 34.71
C HIS A 44 16.31 -0.64 33.21
N PHE A 45 16.20 -1.89 32.77
CA PHE A 45 16.02 -2.24 31.36
C PHE A 45 14.58 -1.99 30.92
N THR A 46 14.38 -1.07 29.99
CA THR A 46 13.07 -0.81 29.35
C THR A 46 13.23 -0.71 27.84
N LYS A 47 12.14 -0.80 27.08
CA LYS A 47 12.17 -0.65 25.61
C LYS A 47 12.72 0.72 25.16
N GLN A 48 12.67 1.73 26.02
CA GLN A 48 13.06 3.12 25.77
C GLN A 48 14.42 3.47 26.38
N ASN A 49 14.89 2.71 27.37
CA ASN A 49 16.13 2.98 28.09
C ASN A 49 16.86 1.66 28.38
N HIS A 50 17.95 1.43 27.66
CA HIS A 50 18.81 0.26 27.85
C HIS A 50 20.18 0.48 27.18
N PRO A 51 21.26 -0.11 27.73
CA PRO A 51 22.59 -0.04 27.11
C PRO A 51 22.65 -0.86 25.81
N THR A 52 23.77 -0.72 25.09
CA THR A 52 24.09 -1.58 23.94
C THR A 52 24.33 -3.02 24.41
N PHE A 53 23.83 -3.97 23.63
CA PHE A 53 23.97 -5.39 23.87
C PHE A 53 24.45 -6.08 22.59
N ILE A 54 25.57 -6.80 22.68
CA ILE A 54 26.11 -7.61 21.60
C ILE A 54 26.38 -9.00 22.16
N GLN A 55 25.77 -10.01 21.56
CA GLN A 55 25.93 -11.39 21.97
C GLN A 55 26.22 -12.26 20.75
N VAL A 56 27.29 -13.04 20.83
CA VAL A 56 27.57 -14.12 19.87
C VAL A 56 26.75 -15.32 20.32
N LEU A 57 25.77 -15.71 19.51
CA LEU A 57 24.87 -16.83 19.76
C LEU A 57 25.40 -18.12 19.13
N LEU A 58 26.02 -18.01 17.96
CA LEU A 58 26.77 -19.08 17.30
C LEU A 58 28.13 -18.52 16.90
N ASP A 59 29.19 -19.22 17.29
CA ASP A 59 30.58 -18.94 16.95
C ASP A 59 31.13 -20.07 16.09
N GLY A 60 31.34 -19.80 14.80
CA GLY A 60 31.77 -20.81 13.84
C GLY A 60 33.15 -21.42 14.09
N ASN A 61 33.94 -20.86 15.01
CA ASN A 61 35.18 -21.52 15.43
C ASN A 61 34.93 -22.66 16.43
N ASN A 62 33.84 -22.56 17.21
CA ASN A 62 33.57 -23.42 18.36
C ASN A 62 32.33 -24.30 18.16
N ASP A 63 31.29 -23.74 17.53
CA ASP A 63 29.99 -24.37 17.35
C ASP A 63 29.94 -25.11 16.01
N LYS A 64 29.66 -26.42 16.10
CA LYS A 64 29.64 -27.34 14.97
C LYS A 64 28.30 -28.07 14.87
N ASP A 65 27.93 -28.45 13.65
CA ASP A 65 26.78 -29.31 13.42
C ASP A 65 27.04 -30.75 13.88
N VAL A 66 26.02 -31.60 13.74
CA VAL A 66 26.08 -33.02 14.12
C VAL A 66 27.13 -33.83 13.34
N ASP A 67 27.53 -33.33 12.17
CA ASP A 67 28.54 -33.94 11.30
C ASP A 67 29.94 -33.33 11.53
N GLY A 68 30.07 -32.38 12.47
CA GLY A 68 31.32 -31.71 12.83
C GLY A 68 31.71 -30.53 11.94
N HIS A 69 30.83 -30.06 11.06
CA HIS A 69 31.06 -28.86 10.26
C HIS A 69 30.79 -27.59 11.08
N ALA A 70 31.60 -26.57 10.88
CA ALA A 70 31.42 -25.27 11.52
C ALA A 70 30.07 -24.62 11.15
N LEU A 71 29.35 -24.11 12.14
CA LEU A 71 28.14 -23.31 11.93
C LEU A 71 28.50 -21.85 11.60
N PRO A 72 27.66 -21.11 10.86
CA PRO A 72 27.91 -19.70 10.60
C PRO A 72 27.75 -18.87 11.87
N ASN A 73 28.50 -17.77 11.96
CA ASN A 73 28.38 -16.82 13.06
C ASN A 73 26.97 -16.22 13.11
N LEU A 74 26.35 -16.29 14.29
CA LEU A 74 25.09 -15.60 14.59
C LEU A 74 25.33 -14.59 15.70
N ILE A 75 25.23 -13.31 15.36
CA ILE A 75 25.48 -12.21 16.29
C ILE A 75 24.16 -11.47 16.51
N TYR A 76 23.71 -11.43 17.76
CA TYR A 76 22.60 -10.61 18.18
C TYR A 76 23.11 -9.24 18.60
N VAL A 77 22.51 -8.18 18.04
CA VAL A 77 22.86 -6.79 18.35
C VAL A 77 21.59 -6.02 18.72
N SER A 78 21.58 -5.44 19.92
CA SER A 78 20.61 -4.43 20.34
C SER A 78 21.37 -3.14 20.63
N ARG A 79 21.12 -2.09 19.85
CA ARG A 79 21.72 -0.77 20.07
C ARG A 79 21.25 -0.15 21.37
N GLU A 80 22.05 0.71 21.97
CA GLU A 80 21.62 1.53 23.08
C GLU A 80 20.39 2.40 22.74
N LYS A 81 19.50 2.56 23.73
CA LYS A 81 18.45 3.55 23.71
C LYS A 81 18.45 4.31 25.03
N SER A 82 18.15 5.61 24.92
CA SER A 82 18.02 6.50 26.06
C SER A 82 16.80 7.38 25.84
N THR A 83 16.08 7.69 26.91
CA THR A 83 14.99 8.68 26.88
C THR A 83 15.50 10.09 26.53
N ASN A 84 16.80 10.32 26.68
CA ASN A 84 17.43 11.63 26.44
C ASN A 84 17.91 11.79 24.99
N SER A 85 17.80 10.77 24.14
CA SER A 85 18.32 10.81 22.77
C SER A 85 17.27 10.33 21.78
N PRO A 86 16.89 11.17 20.79
CA PRO A 86 15.97 10.74 19.75
C PRO A 86 16.61 9.63 18.92
N HIS A 87 15.80 8.65 18.51
CA HIS A 87 16.28 7.56 17.67
C HIS A 87 15.42 7.40 16.42
N HIS A 88 16.06 7.10 15.30
CA HIS A 88 15.36 6.69 14.08
C HIS A 88 15.03 5.19 14.17
N PHE A 89 13.80 4.82 13.80
CA PHE A 89 13.26 3.46 13.91
C PHE A 89 14.12 2.40 13.17
N LYS A 90 13.75 2.04 11.95
CA LYS A 90 14.44 1.02 11.16
C LYS A 90 15.77 1.54 10.63
N ALA A 91 15.78 2.73 10.05
CA ALA A 91 17.01 3.36 9.54
C ALA A 91 18.11 3.44 10.61
N GLY A 92 17.79 3.84 11.84
CA GLY A 92 18.81 3.91 12.89
C GLY A 92 19.32 2.54 13.35
N ALA A 93 18.50 1.49 13.29
CA ALA A 93 18.96 0.12 13.57
C ALA A 93 19.88 -0.38 12.46
N LEU A 94 19.52 -0.12 11.20
CA LEU A 94 20.33 -0.49 10.04
C LEU A 94 21.61 0.35 9.94
N ASN A 95 21.66 1.58 10.47
CA ASN A 95 22.88 2.41 10.49
C ASN A 95 23.94 1.88 11.43
N VAL A 96 23.54 1.22 12.52
CA VAL A 96 24.48 0.53 13.41
C VAL A 96 25.14 -0.65 12.70
N LEU A 97 24.50 -1.21 11.67
CA LEU A 97 24.97 -2.40 10.97
C LEU A 97 25.63 -2.11 9.60
N ILE A 98 24.96 -1.32 8.74
CA ILE A 98 25.23 -1.23 7.29
C ILE A 98 25.20 0.22 6.74
N GLY A 99 24.34 1.10 7.27
CA GLY A 99 24.22 2.51 6.85
C GLY A 99 23.10 2.81 5.83
N TYR A 100 22.21 3.75 6.17
CA TYR A 100 21.02 4.23 5.47
C TYR A 100 20.91 5.75 5.63
N ARG A 101 20.31 6.40 4.63
CA ARG A 101 20.05 7.84 4.64
C ARG A 101 18.75 8.13 5.42
N TYR A 102 18.80 9.09 6.34
CA TYR A 102 17.62 9.57 7.07
C TYR A 102 16.85 10.64 6.29
N GLY A 103 15.57 10.84 6.63
CA GLY A 103 14.77 11.97 6.16
C GLY A 103 13.55 11.61 5.33
N SER A 104 13.21 10.32 5.19
CA SER A 104 11.99 9.87 4.54
C SER A 104 11.48 8.58 5.19
N LEU A 105 10.15 8.36 5.16
CA LEU A 105 9.51 7.08 5.52
C LEU A 105 9.81 5.95 4.53
N VAL A 106 10.38 6.26 3.36
CA VAL A 106 10.89 5.28 2.37
C VAL A 106 12.41 5.36 2.31
N GLU A 107 13.07 5.08 3.44
CA GLU A 107 14.52 5.19 3.54
C GLU A 107 15.29 4.28 2.58
N ASP A 108 14.68 3.17 2.15
CA ASP A 108 15.21 2.23 1.17
C ASP A 108 15.28 2.87 -0.23
N TYR A 109 14.15 3.38 -0.71
CA TYR A 109 14.03 4.13 -1.95
C TYR A 109 14.97 5.35 -1.94
N TYR A 110 14.94 6.11 -0.85
CA TYR A 110 15.74 7.32 -0.72
C TYR A 110 17.25 7.02 -0.69
N THR A 111 17.67 5.98 0.02
CA THR A 111 19.08 5.58 0.07
C THR A 111 19.55 5.12 -1.31
N GLY A 112 18.79 4.26 -2.00
CA GLY A 112 19.13 3.80 -3.35
C GLY A 112 19.23 4.96 -4.35
N TYR A 113 18.26 5.87 -4.32
CA TYR A 113 18.28 7.10 -5.13
C TYR A 113 19.54 7.94 -4.90
N ARG A 114 19.89 8.18 -3.63
CA ARG A 114 21.08 8.94 -3.25
C ARG A 114 22.38 8.28 -3.72
N LEU A 115 22.49 6.95 -3.59
CA LEU A 115 23.65 6.21 -4.09
C LEU A 115 23.77 6.32 -5.61
N HIS A 116 22.67 6.19 -6.35
CA HIS A 116 22.70 6.40 -7.80
C HIS A 116 23.09 7.83 -8.19
N CYS A 117 22.65 8.85 -7.42
CA CYS A 117 23.10 10.23 -7.62
C CYS A 117 24.60 10.43 -7.37
N GLU A 118 25.19 9.58 -6.53
CA GLU A 118 26.62 9.54 -6.20
C GLU A 118 27.42 8.70 -7.23
N GLY A 119 26.77 8.12 -8.24
CA GLY A 119 27.40 7.41 -9.37
C GLY A 119 27.45 5.89 -9.22
N TRP A 120 26.83 5.34 -8.16
CA TRP A 120 26.70 3.89 -8.01
C TRP A 120 25.79 3.29 -9.08
N LYS A 121 26.03 2.03 -9.43
CA LYS A 121 25.21 1.24 -10.35
C LYS A 121 24.66 0.02 -9.63
N SER A 122 23.37 -0.23 -9.77
CA SER A 122 22.70 -1.43 -9.28
C SER A 122 22.58 -2.50 -10.36
N VAL A 123 22.41 -3.74 -9.94
CA VAL A 123 22.16 -4.89 -10.81
C VAL A 123 20.87 -5.57 -10.35
N PHE A 124 19.95 -5.81 -11.28
CA PHE A 124 18.75 -6.59 -11.02
C PHE A 124 18.97 -8.04 -11.49
N CYS A 125 18.83 -8.99 -10.58
CA CYS A 125 18.99 -10.42 -10.87
C CYS A 125 17.65 -11.13 -10.62
N CYS A 126 17.13 -11.79 -11.65
CA CYS A 126 15.87 -12.54 -11.60
C CYS A 126 16.14 -14.04 -11.87
N PRO A 127 16.52 -14.82 -10.84
CA PRO A 127 16.74 -16.25 -10.99
C PRO A 127 15.42 -17.00 -11.26
N LYS A 128 15.50 -18.16 -11.95
CA LYS A 128 14.32 -18.99 -12.26
C LYS A 128 13.54 -19.44 -11.03
N ARG A 129 14.24 -19.73 -9.93
CA ARG A 129 13.65 -19.99 -8.62
C ARG A 129 13.75 -18.72 -7.80
N ALA A 130 12.64 -18.28 -7.21
CA ALA A 130 12.65 -17.16 -6.28
C ALA A 130 13.68 -17.40 -5.17
N ALA A 131 14.71 -16.55 -5.12
CA ALA A 131 15.77 -16.64 -4.12
C ALA A 131 15.32 -16.10 -2.76
N PHE A 132 14.34 -15.18 -2.77
CA PHE A 132 13.76 -14.58 -1.59
C PHE A 132 12.23 -14.71 -1.68
N MET A 133 11.62 -15.22 -0.61
CA MET A 133 10.18 -15.30 -0.43
C MET A 133 9.81 -14.61 0.87
N GLY A 134 8.66 -13.96 0.90
CA GLY A 134 8.15 -13.29 2.09
C GLY A 134 6.65 -13.14 2.01
N ASP A 135 6.02 -12.92 3.16
CA ASP A 135 4.58 -12.77 3.25
C ASP A 135 4.15 -11.37 2.80
N ALA A 136 3.11 -11.34 1.97
CA ALA A 136 2.44 -10.11 1.56
C ALA A 136 1.24 -9.82 2.47
N PRO A 137 0.86 -8.54 2.68
CA PRO A 137 -0.38 -8.23 3.36
C PRO A 137 -1.57 -8.82 2.58
N ILE A 138 -2.34 -9.66 3.25
CA ILE A 138 -3.56 -10.25 2.69
C ILE A 138 -4.80 -9.38 2.97
N SER A 139 -4.70 -8.44 3.93
CA SER A 139 -5.75 -7.46 4.21
C SER A 139 -5.63 -6.23 3.32
N LEU A 140 -6.75 -5.80 2.76
CA LEU A 140 -6.82 -4.59 1.95
C LEU A 140 -6.44 -3.34 2.75
N VAL A 141 -6.90 -3.23 4.00
CA VAL A 141 -6.61 -2.03 4.83
C VAL A 141 -5.13 -1.93 5.17
N ASP A 142 -4.45 -3.05 5.41
CA ASP A 142 -3.03 -3.07 5.71
C ASP A 142 -2.19 -2.74 4.47
N MET A 143 -2.58 -3.27 3.31
CA MET A 143 -1.99 -2.89 2.02
C MET A 143 -2.15 -1.38 1.77
N LEU A 144 -3.34 -0.81 1.98
CA LEU A 144 -3.58 0.63 1.82
C LEU A 144 -2.79 1.47 2.83
N ASN A 145 -2.69 1.04 4.09
CA ASN A 145 -1.89 1.74 5.10
C ASN A 145 -0.39 1.67 4.79
N GLN A 146 0.09 0.54 4.26
CA GLN A 146 1.47 0.41 3.79
C GLN A 146 1.75 1.38 2.65
N GLN A 147 0.89 1.42 1.63
CA GLN A 147 1.07 2.32 0.49
C GLN A 147 0.89 3.79 0.88
N LYS A 148 -0.01 4.12 1.81
CA LYS A 148 -0.13 5.48 2.35
C LYS A 148 1.20 5.95 2.96
N ARG A 149 1.92 5.08 3.67
CA ARG A 149 3.26 5.40 4.20
C ARG A 149 4.27 5.60 3.08
N TRP A 150 4.19 4.81 2.01
CA TRP A 150 5.02 5.02 0.83
C TRP A 150 4.74 6.37 0.19
N ASP A 151 3.48 6.74 0.01
CA ASP A 151 3.08 8.01 -0.58
C ASP A 151 3.64 9.21 0.21
N ILE A 152 3.51 9.19 1.53
CA ILE A 152 4.09 10.23 2.40
C ILE A 152 5.61 10.28 2.23
N GLY A 153 6.29 9.13 2.30
CA GLY A 153 7.74 9.08 2.16
C GLY A 153 8.23 9.53 0.78
N LEU A 154 7.51 9.17 -0.29
CA LEU A 154 7.82 9.55 -1.67
C LEU A 154 7.69 11.07 -1.85
N LEU A 155 6.66 11.68 -1.28
CA LEU A 155 6.50 13.13 -1.27
C LEU A 155 7.58 13.82 -0.42
N GLU A 156 7.97 13.25 0.72
CA GLU A 156 9.12 13.73 1.51
C GLU A 156 10.39 13.78 0.66
N VAL A 157 10.65 12.76 -0.17
CA VAL A 157 11.78 12.79 -1.12
C VAL A 157 11.56 13.82 -2.23
N ALA A 158 10.37 13.84 -2.83
CA ALA A 158 10.01 14.72 -3.95
C ALA A 158 10.22 16.22 -3.62
N PHE A 159 9.89 16.63 -2.41
CA PHE A 159 10.00 18.00 -1.93
C PHE A 159 11.20 18.23 -0.98
N SER A 160 12.12 17.27 -0.88
CA SER A 160 13.37 17.46 -0.13
C SER A 160 14.37 18.36 -0.86
N LYS A 161 15.44 18.77 -0.16
CA LYS A 161 16.63 19.38 -0.76
C LYS A 161 17.22 18.53 -1.90
N PHE A 162 17.00 17.22 -1.87
CA PHE A 162 17.48 16.28 -2.86
C PHE A 162 16.37 15.80 -3.79
N SER A 163 15.40 16.66 -4.07
CA SER A 163 14.28 16.38 -4.98
C SER A 163 14.71 15.66 -6.25
N THR A 164 13.92 14.65 -6.64
CA THR A 164 14.13 13.87 -7.87
C THR A 164 14.03 14.72 -9.12
N LEU A 165 13.24 15.81 -9.11
CA LEU A 165 13.06 16.71 -10.25
C LEU A 165 14.28 17.59 -10.53
N THR A 166 14.99 18.00 -9.48
CA THR A 166 16.07 19.00 -9.60
C THR A 166 17.43 18.37 -9.39
N TYR A 167 17.63 17.72 -8.24
CA TYR A 167 18.90 17.11 -7.88
C TYR A 167 19.13 15.84 -8.69
N GLY A 168 18.13 14.95 -8.76
CA GLY A 168 18.25 13.65 -9.42
C GLY A 168 18.65 13.78 -10.89
N VAL A 169 17.94 14.63 -11.63
CA VAL A 169 18.18 14.87 -13.06
C VAL A 169 19.58 15.46 -13.34
N LYS A 170 20.11 16.28 -12.42
CA LYS A 170 21.42 16.95 -12.57
C LYS A 170 22.59 16.14 -12.00
N SER A 171 22.31 15.03 -11.31
CA SER A 171 23.30 14.20 -10.65
C SER A 171 23.88 13.13 -11.57
N SER A 172 24.82 12.34 -11.05
CA SER A 172 25.42 11.20 -11.74
C SER A 172 24.41 10.08 -12.08
N ALA A 173 23.19 10.10 -11.52
CA ALA A 173 22.12 9.19 -11.94
C ALA A 173 21.75 9.40 -13.42
N GLY A 174 21.87 10.63 -13.91
CA GLY A 174 21.47 11.02 -15.27
C GLY A 174 19.96 11.19 -15.43
N PHE A 175 19.56 11.74 -16.59
CA PHE A 175 18.18 12.15 -16.86
C PHE A 175 17.17 11.00 -16.77
N LEU A 176 17.44 9.86 -17.41
CA LEU A 176 16.50 8.73 -17.47
C LEU A 176 16.27 8.10 -16.09
N MET A 177 17.34 7.87 -15.33
CA MET A 177 17.23 7.35 -13.96
C MET A 177 16.53 8.35 -13.04
N GLY A 178 16.90 9.64 -13.14
CA GLY A 178 16.24 10.72 -12.42
C GLY A 178 14.74 10.78 -12.70
N PHE A 179 14.32 10.62 -13.96
CA PHE A 179 12.92 10.54 -14.35
C PHE A 179 12.22 9.29 -13.80
N GLY A 180 12.85 8.12 -13.84
CA GLY A 180 12.32 6.90 -13.24
C GLY A 180 12.06 7.04 -11.74
N TYR A 181 13.00 7.62 -11.00
CA TYR A 181 12.78 7.99 -9.60
C TYR A 181 11.66 9.02 -9.46
N CYS A 182 11.64 10.05 -10.30
CA CYS A 182 10.60 11.08 -10.25
C CYS A 182 9.19 10.51 -10.44
N GLN A 183 9.00 9.53 -11.32
CA GLN A 183 7.70 8.87 -11.51
C GLN A 183 7.18 8.25 -10.21
N PHE A 184 8.03 7.55 -9.46
CA PHE A 184 7.65 7.01 -8.15
C PHE A 184 7.44 8.11 -7.12
N ALA A 185 8.34 9.10 -7.05
CA ALA A 185 8.23 10.21 -6.10
C ALA A 185 6.89 10.97 -6.20
N PHE A 186 6.34 11.08 -7.42
CA PHE A 186 5.06 11.73 -7.70
C PHE A 186 3.90 10.76 -7.94
N TRP A 187 4.04 9.47 -7.62
CA TRP A 187 2.94 8.51 -7.70
C TRP A 187 1.66 8.98 -6.99
N PRO A 188 1.73 9.63 -5.81
CA PRO A 188 0.54 10.11 -5.11
C PRO A 188 -0.28 11.14 -5.91
N SER A 189 0.35 11.86 -6.86
CA SER A 189 -0.35 12.85 -7.69
C SER A 189 -1.44 12.24 -8.58
N TRP A 190 -1.39 10.93 -8.85
CA TRP A 190 -2.45 10.20 -9.56
C TRP A 190 -3.81 10.26 -8.86
N SER A 191 -3.87 10.59 -7.56
CA SER A 191 -5.15 10.83 -6.88
C SER A 191 -5.94 11.97 -7.55
N ILE A 192 -5.27 12.99 -8.09
CA ILE A 192 -5.93 14.17 -8.69
C ILE A 192 -6.78 13.77 -9.91
N PRO A 193 -6.20 13.22 -11.00
CA PRO A 193 -7.01 12.82 -12.15
C PRO A 193 -8.02 11.74 -11.78
N LEU A 194 -7.67 10.79 -10.90
CA LEU A 194 -8.59 9.72 -10.50
C LEU A 194 -9.83 10.26 -9.77
N ILE A 195 -9.67 11.22 -8.86
CA ILE A 195 -10.80 11.89 -8.21
C ILE A 195 -11.63 12.65 -9.24
N VAL A 196 -10.98 13.43 -10.11
CA VAL A 196 -11.69 14.21 -11.15
C VAL A 196 -12.55 13.29 -12.02
N TYR A 197 -11.99 12.22 -12.58
CA TYR A 197 -12.72 11.30 -13.46
C TYR A 197 -13.73 10.39 -12.71
N SER A 198 -13.57 10.21 -11.40
CA SER A 198 -14.52 9.43 -10.58
C SER A 198 -15.76 10.22 -10.15
N PHE A 199 -15.69 11.55 -10.15
CA PHE A 199 -16.79 12.41 -9.69
C PHE A 199 -17.31 13.36 -10.76
N LEU A 200 -16.45 14.05 -11.51
CA LEU A 200 -16.87 15.14 -12.40
C LEU A 200 -17.78 14.65 -13.54
N PRO A 201 -17.43 13.61 -14.34
CA PRO A 201 -18.30 13.11 -15.41
C PRO A 201 -19.66 12.61 -14.91
N GLN A 202 -19.68 11.94 -13.76
CA GLN A 202 -20.85 11.31 -13.15
C GLN A 202 -21.79 12.37 -12.57
N LEU A 203 -21.25 13.34 -11.84
CA LEU A 203 -22.03 14.46 -11.31
C LEU A 203 -22.57 15.36 -12.43
N ALA A 204 -21.79 15.59 -13.49
CA ALA A 204 -22.26 16.30 -14.67
C ALA A 204 -23.40 15.53 -15.36
N LEU A 205 -23.28 14.19 -15.48
CA LEU A 205 -24.31 13.33 -16.07
C LEU A 205 -25.62 13.39 -15.28
N LEU A 206 -25.54 13.36 -13.96
CA LEU A 206 -26.69 13.51 -13.06
C LEU A 206 -27.40 14.86 -13.24
N ASN A 207 -26.64 15.92 -13.51
CA ASN A 207 -27.14 17.27 -13.76
C ASN A 207 -27.44 17.57 -15.24
N GLN A 208 -27.39 16.56 -16.12
CA GLN A 208 -27.67 16.69 -17.55
C GLN A 208 -26.73 17.67 -18.28
N VAL A 209 -25.49 17.82 -17.78
CA VAL A 209 -24.44 18.64 -18.40
C VAL A 209 -23.46 17.76 -19.15
N HIS A 210 -23.16 18.15 -20.38
CA HIS A 210 -22.16 17.49 -21.23
C HIS A 210 -20.76 18.05 -20.93
N VAL A 211 -19.87 17.20 -20.42
CA VAL A 211 -18.43 17.55 -20.20
C VAL A 211 -17.51 16.96 -21.25
N PHE A 212 -18.00 16.00 -22.05
CA PHE A 212 -17.28 15.42 -23.17
C PHE A 212 -17.97 15.77 -24.50
N PRO A 213 -17.25 15.70 -25.63
CA PRO A 213 -17.84 15.91 -26.95
C PRO A 213 -19.01 14.97 -27.24
N LYS A 214 -19.98 15.44 -28.00
CA LYS A 214 -21.07 14.59 -28.52
C LYS A 214 -20.57 13.64 -29.59
N ALA A 215 -21.29 12.54 -29.84
CA ALA A 215 -20.91 11.56 -30.87
C ALA A 215 -20.92 12.13 -32.30
N THR A 216 -21.59 13.26 -32.53
CA THR A 216 -21.55 14.01 -33.78
C THR A 216 -20.27 14.81 -34.00
N GLU A 217 -19.49 15.06 -32.94
CA GLU A 217 -18.26 15.84 -33.00
C GLU A 217 -17.05 14.95 -33.30
N ALA A 218 -16.15 15.41 -34.17
CA ALA A 218 -14.97 14.64 -34.57
C ALA A 218 -14.07 14.22 -33.39
N TRP A 219 -13.95 15.08 -32.38
CA TRP A 219 -13.14 14.83 -31.18
C TRP A 219 -13.67 13.71 -30.29
N PHE A 220 -14.93 13.29 -30.46
CA PHE A 220 -15.50 12.17 -29.72
C PHE A 220 -14.63 10.92 -29.82
N TRP A 221 -14.18 10.56 -31.03
CA TRP A 221 -13.46 9.33 -31.31
C TRP A 221 -12.06 9.28 -30.68
N LEU A 222 -11.49 10.45 -30.34
CA LEU A 222 -10.19 10.51 -29.66
C LEU A 222 -10.26 9.85 -28.27
N TYR A 223 -11.35 10.02 -27.53
CA TYR A 223 -11.44 9.54 -26.14
C TYR A 223 -11.49 7.99 -26.06
N PRO A 224 -12.37 7.28 -26.80
CA PRO A 224 -12.35 5.83 -26.85
C PRO A 224 -11.02 5.29 -27.39
N PHE A 225 -10.42 5.95 -28.39
CA PHE A 225 -9.14 5.54 -28.93
C PHE A 225 -8.02 5.60 -27.88
N LEU A 226 -7.90 6.71 -27.14
CA LEU A 226 -6.91 6.85 -26.08
C LEU A 226 -7.16 5.87 -24.92
N PHE A 227 -8.42 5.72 -24.51
CA PHE A 227 -8.80 4.80 -23.44
C PHE A 227 -8.48 3.34 -23.81
N LEU A 228 -8.97 2.88 -24.96
CA LEU A 228 -8.73 1.52 -25.43
C LEU A 228 -7.25 1.29 -25.72
N GLY A 229 -6.56 2.24 -26.34
CA GLY A 229 -5.12 2.16 -26.60
C GLY A 229 -4.31 1.94 -25.32
N ALA A 230 -4.55 2.76 -24.29
CA ALA A 230 -3.86 2.64 -23.00
C ALA A 230 -4.18 1.31 -22.29
N TYR A 231 -5.45 0.92 -22.19
CA TYR A 231 -5.85 -0.30 -21.49
C TYR A 231 -5.46 -1.58 -22.23
N VAL A 232 -5.55 -1.59 -23.56
CA VAL A 232 -5.11 -2.74 -24.36
C VAL A 232 -3.60 -2.89 -24.29
N GLN A 233 -2.84 -1.80 -24.37
CA GLN A 233 -1.38 -1.86 -24.20
C GLN A 233 -1.01 -2.41 -22.82
N ASP A 234 -1.59 -1.87 -21.75
CA ASP A 234 -1.33 -2.32 -20.39
C ASP A 234 -1.70 -3.80 -20.18
N MET A 235 -2.84 -4.23 -20.74
CA MET A 235 -3.23 -5.65 -20.74
C MET A 235 -2.22 -6.52 -21.46
N LEU A 236 -1.76 -6.11 -22.65
CA LEU A 236 -0.77 -6.85 -23.42
C LEU A 236 0.54 -6.97 -22.64
N ASP A 237 1.05 -5.88 -22.10
CA ASP A 237 2.26 -5.87 -21.28
C ASP A 237 2.13 -6.83 -20.09
N PHE A 238 0.98 -6.81 -19.39
CA PHE A 238 0.69 -7.70 -18.27
C PHE A 238 0.69 -9.18 -18.68
N THR A 239 0.15 -9.51 -19.86
CA THR A 239 0.13 -10.89 -20.37
C THR A 239 1.49 -11.37 -20.88
N ILE A 240 2.30 -10.48 -21.48
CA ILE A 240 3.64 -10.80 -21.99
C ILE A 240 4.56 -11.25 -20.86
N VAL A 241 4.44 -10.66 -19.67
CA VAL A 241 5.22 -11.06 -18.48
C VAL A 241 4.63 -12.26 -17.74
N GLY A 242 3.64 -12.95 -18.31
CA GLY A 242 3.03 -14.17 -17.77
C GLY A 242 1.86 -13.95 -16.80
N GLY A 243 1.30 -12.73 -16.76
CA GLY A 243 0.09 -12.44 -16.02
C GLY A 243 -1.17 -12.98 -16.70
N THR A 244 -2.24 -13.16 -15.92
CA THR A 244 -3.56 -13.57 -16.45
C THR A 244 -4.48 -12.36 -16.59
N PHE A 245 -5.48 -12.46 -17.47
CA PHE A 245 -6.50 -11.41 -17.63
C PHE A 245 -7.21 -11.07 -16.30
N GLN A 246 -7.52 -12.08 -15.48
CA GLN A 246 -8.14 -11.87 -14.17
C GLN A 246 -7.24 -11.05 -13.23
N ARG A 247 -5.94 -11.34 -13.22
CA ARG A 247 -4.97 -10.58 -12.42
C ARG A 247 -4.81 -9.15 -12.93
N TRP A 248 -4.76 -8.97 -14.25
CA TRP A 248 -4.75 -7.65 -14.88
C TRP A 248 -5.98 -6.83 -14.50
N TRP A 249 -7.18 -7.40 -14.61
CA TRP A 249 -8.41 -6.70 -14.24
C TRP A 249 -8.46 -6.35 -12.74
N SER A 250 -7.94 -7.25 -11.88
CA SER A 250 -7.79 -6.96 -10.45
C SER A 250 -6.79 -5.82 -10.20
N ASP A 251 -5.74 -5.71 -11.03
CA ASP A 251 -4.78 -4.61 -10.96
C ASP A 251 -5.44 -3.26 -11.35
N GLN A 252 -6.30 -3.25 -12.37
CA GLN A 252 -7.08 -2.03 -12.70
C GLN A 252 -7.96 -1.59 -11.53
N ARG A 253 -8.61 -2.53 -10.84
CA ARG A 253 -9.41 -2.23 -9.64
C ARG A 253 -8.54 -1.66 -8.51
N ILE A 254 -7.37 -2.25 -8.26
CA ILE A 254 -6.49 -1.77 -7.19
C ILE A 254 -5.92 -0.39 -7.53
N TRP A 255 -5.59 -0.13 -8.79
CA TRP A 255 -5.10 1.16 -9.24
C TRP A 255 -6.12 2.29 -9.01
N LEU A 256 -7.38 2.08 -9.39
CA LEU A 256 -8.47 3.02 -9.11
C LEU A 256 -8.66 3.23 -7.60
N LEU A 257 -8.66 2.13 -6.83
CA LEU A 257 -8.84 2.18 -5.39
C LEU A 257 -7.72 2.99 -4.73
N ARG A 258 -6.45 2.76 -5.08
CA ARG A 258 -5.29 3.48 -4.54
C ARG A 258 -5.40 4.98 -4.71
N GLY A 259 -5.86 5.44 -5.89
CA GLY A 259 -6.08 6.85 -6.18
C GLY A 259 -7.05 7.53 -5.22
N LEU A 260 -8.20 6.90 -4.96
CA LEU A 260 -9.24 7.41 -4.06
C LEU A 260 -8.93 7.18 -2.57
N THR A 261 -7.88 6.42 -2.27
CA THR A 261 -7.54 5.99 -0.90
C THR A 261 -6.13 6.43 -0.52
N CYS A 262 -5.13 5.55 -0.57
CA CYS A 262 -3.80 5.79 -0.04
C CYS A 262 -3.13 7.02 -0.66
N HIS A 263 -3.28 7.25 -1.97
CA HIS A 263 -2.68 8.38 -2.66
C HIS A 263 -3.29 9.71 -2.20
N LEU A 264 -4.61 9.76 -2.08
CA LEU A 264 -5.34 10.93 -1.57
C LEU A 264 -4.97 11.20 -0.10
N PHE A 265 -5.12 10.21 0.78
CA PHE A 265 -4.90 10.38 2.22
C PHE A 265 -3.42 10.61 2.54
N GLY A 266 -2.50 9.95 1.83
CA GLY A 266 -1.07 10.15 1.97
C GLY A 266 -0.64 11.55 1.54
N SER A 267 -1.19 12.06 0.44
CA SER A 267 -0.96 13.44 0.00
C SER A 267 -1.48 14.46 1.01
N ILE A 268 -2.72 14.30 1.49
CA ILE A 268 -3.29 15.18 2.52
C ILE A 268 -2.42 15.15 3.79
N GLU A 269 -2.06 13.96 4.27
CA GLU A 269 -1.26 13.81 5.47
C GLU A 269 0.12 14.47 5.32
N TYR A 270 0.77 14.30 4.17
CA TYR A 270 2.04 14.95 3.85
C TYR A 270 1.92 16.48 3.89
N PHE A 271 0.94 17.06 3.19
CA PHE A 271 0.79 18.52 3.14
C PHE A 271 0.37 19.12 4.49
N LEU A 272 -0.43 18.40 5.29
CA LEU A 272 -0.73 18.81 6.66
C LEU A 272 0.54 18.84 7.53
N LYS A 273 1.38 17.80 7.44
CA LYS A 273 2.69 17.78 8.13
C LYS A 273 3.60 18.89 7.66
N PHE A 274 3.63 19.17 6.35
CA PHE A 274 4.41 20.26 5.76
C PHE A 274 3.99 21.63 6.33
N LEU A 275 2.69 21.81 6.63
CA LEU A 275 2.15 23.00 7.29
C LEU A 275 2.29 22.99 8.82
N GLY A 276 2.97 21.99 9.41
CA GLY A 276 3.17 21.87 10.86
C GLY A 276 1.97 21.31 11.64
N ILE A 277 0.96 20.76 10.95
CA ILE A 277 -0.20 20.14 11.58
C ILE A 277 0.14 18.67 11.87
N ALA A 278 0.08 18.28 13.15
CA ALA A 278 0.39 16.93 13.58
C ALA A 278 -0.60 15.92 12.97
N ALA A 279 -0.07 14.86 12.36
CA ALA A 279 -0.85 13.74 11.87
C ALA A 279 -0.48 12.46 12.61
N ALA A 280 -1.49 11.64 12.92
CA ALA A 280 -1.33 10.42 13.69
C ALA A 280 -0.67 9.30 12.87
N PHE A 281 0.33 8.65 13.47
CA PHE A 281 1.00 7.47 12.91
C PHE A 281 0.30 6.20 13.40
N ASN A 282 -0.23 5.38 12.48
CA ASN A 282 -0.83 4.09 12.81
C ASN A 282 0.11 2.93 12.42
N VAL A 283 0.28 1.99 13.35
CA VAL A 283 1.01 0.72 13.11
C VAL A 283 0.04 -0.30 12.52
N THR A 284 0.51 -1.09 11.55
CA THR A 284 -0.26 -2.19 10.95
C THR A 284 -0.23 -3.41 11.86
N SER A 285 -1.37 -4.09 12.00
CA SER A 285 -1.42 -5.39 12.67
C SER A 285 -0.83 -6.44 11.74
N LYS A 286 -0.19 -7.47 12.33
CA LYS A 286 0.30 -8.64 11.58
C LYS A 286 -0.45 -9.92 11.94
N VAL A 287 -1.53 -9.81 12.72
CA VAL A 287 -2.34 -10.97 13.11
C VAL A 287 -3.23 -11.33 11.94
N ILE A 288 -3.10 -12.55 11.44
CA ILE A 288 -3.88 -13.09 10.32
C ILE A 288 -4.99 -13.97 10.89
N ASP A 289 -6.22 -13.69 10.49
CA ASP A 289 -7.37 -14.54 10.77
C ASP A 289 -7.51 -15.64 9.68
N GLU A 290 -7.86 -16.87 10.06
CA GLU A 290 -8.04 -17.97 9.11
C GLU A 290 -9.15 -17.69 8.09
N GLU A 291 -10.24 -17.04 8.50
CA GLU A 291 -11.32 -16.67 7.59
C GLU A 291 -10.87 -15.60 6.58
N GLN A 292 -10.01 -14.69 7.02
CA GLN A 292 -9.41 -13.65 6.18
C GLN A 292 -8.49 -14.28 5.12
N SER A 293 -7.67 -15.27 5.50
CA SER A 293 -6.84 -16.03 4.55
C SER A 293 -7.68 -16.70 3.47
N LYS A 294 -8.77 -17.39 3.84
CA LYS A 294 -9.65 -18.06 2.88
C LYS A 294 -10.22 -17.10 1.83
N ARG A 295 -10.62 -15.90 2.26
CA ARG A 295 -11.13 -14.86 1.33
C ARG A 295 -10.06 -14.38 0.37
N TYR A 296 -8.84 -14.17 0.87
CA TYR A 296 -7.71 -13.78 0.04
C TYR A 296 -7.40 -14.81 -1.04
N ASP A 297 -7.35 -16.09 -0.67
CA ASP A 297 -7.08 -17.20 -1.61
C ASP A 297 -8.15 -17.32 -2.71
N GLN A 298 -9.39 -16.90 -2.42
CA GLN A 298 -10.49 -16.84 -3.39
C GLN A 298 -10.49 -15.56 -4.24
N GLY A 299 -9.56 -14.62 -4.00
CA GLY A 299 -9.49 -13.34 -4.72
C GLY A 299 -10.58 -12.35 -4.30
N ILE A 300 -11.14 -12.49 -3.10
CA ILE A 300 -12.20 -11.62 -2.59
C ILE A 300 -11.60 -10.48 -1.76
N PHE A 301 -11.96 -9.24 -2.10
CA PHE A 301 -11.55 -8.06 -1.34
C PHE A 301 -12.14 -8.05 0.07
N GLU A 302 -11.37 -7.63 1.05
CA GLU A 302 -11.80 -7.53 2.43
C GLU A 302 -12.02 -6.07 2.85
N PHE A 303 -13.24 -5.75 3.32
CA PHE A 303 -13.60 -4.40 3.77
C PHE A 303 -13.98 -4.34 5.26
N GLY A 304 -13.97 -5.47 5.97
CA GLY A 304 -14.50 -5.63 7.33
C GLY A 304 -13.92 -4.69 8.39
N VAL A 305 -12.67 -4.25 8.20
CA VAL A 305 -12.01 -3.33 9.13
C VAL A 305 -12.41 -1.89 8.81
N HIS A 306 -13.03 -1.20 9.76
CA HIS A 306 -13.41 0.19 9.57
C HIS A 306 -12.18 1.08 9.30
N SER A 307 -12.19 1.75 8.14
CA SER A 307 -11.17 2.72 7.75
C SER A 307 -11.82 3.90 7.02
N PRO A 308 -11.47 5.15 7.35
CA PRO A 308 -11.88 6.33 6.58
C PRO A 308 -11.47 6.25 5.11
N MET A 309 -10.40 5.51 4.79
CA MET A 309 -9.94 5.32 3.41
C MET A 309 -10.98 4.62 2.54
N PHE A 310 -11.91 3.85 3.11
CA PHE A 310 -12.97 3.21 2.32
C PHE A 310 -14.13 4.15 1.97
N VAL A 311 -14.20 5.35 2.56
CA VAL A 311 -15.29 6.29 2.30
C VAL A 311 -15.24 6.80 0.85
N PRO A 312 -14.18 7.48 0.36
CA PRO A 312 -14.19 8.03 -1.00
C PRO A 312 -14.50 7.04 -2.13
N PRO A 313 -13.92 5.82 -2.17
CA PRO A 313 -14.26 4.86 -3.22
C PRO A 313 -15.70 4.36 -3.11
N THR A 314 -16.26 4.29 -1.90
CA THR A 314 -17.69 3.97 -1.71
C THR A 314 -18.58 5.09 -2.22
N VAL A 315 -18.24 6.36 -1.95
CA VAL A 315 -18.95 7.53 -2.51
C VAL A 315 -18.90 7.49 -4.05
N ALA A 316 -17.71 7.29 -4.63
CA ALA A 316 -17.53 7.23 -6.08
C ALA A 316 -18.33 6.09 -6.73
N ALA A 317 -18.37 4.91 -6.10
CA ALA A 317 -19.18 3.80 -6.55
C ALA A 317 -20.67 4.15 -6.53
N LEU A 318 -21.20 4.66 -5.40
CA LEU A 318 -22.61 5.04 -5.28
C LEU A 318 -23.03 6.09 -6.32
N ILE A 319 -22.21 7.13 -6.51
CA ILE A 319 -22.47 8.17 -7.51
C ILE A 319 -22.40 7.60 -8.94
N SER A 320 -21.43 6.73 -9.24
CA SER A 320 -21.30 6.09 -10.56
C SER A 320 -22.52 5.23 -10.89
N LEU A 321 -23.00 4.45 -9.92
CA LEU A 321 -24.21 3.63 -10.10
C LEU A 321 -25.43 4.50 -10.34
N LEU A 322 -25.64 5.54 -9.52
CA LEU A 322 -26.77 6.46 -9.67
C LEU A 322 -26.72 7.18 -11.04
N ALA A 323 -25.54 7.67 -11.43
CA ALA A 323 -25.33 8.36 -12.70
C ALA A 323 -25.62 7.45 -13.90
N LEU A 324 -25.17 6.19 -13.85
CA LEU A 324 -25.42 5.22 -14.90
C LEU A 324 -26.93 4.90 -15.02
N VAL A 325 -27.59 4.59 -13.90
CA VAL A 325 -29.02 4.26 -13.89
C VAL A 325 -29.86 5.43 -14.40
N GLN A 326 -29.64 6.63 -13.87
CA GLN A 326 -30.37 7.83 -14.29
C GLN A 326 -30.06 8.19 -15.75
N GLY A 327 -28.79 8.12 -16.17
CA GLY A 327 -28.39 8.42 -17.53
C GLY A 327 -29.03 7.48 -18.56
N LEU A 328 -29.06 6.17 -18.27
CA LEU A 328 -29.73 5.17 -19.12
C LEU A 328 -31.26 5.37 -19.12
N ALA A 329 -31.86 5.69 -17.98
CA ALA A 329 -33.30 5.98 -17.89
C ALA A 329 -33.68 7.22 -18.72
N VAL A 330 -32.90 8.30 -18.64
CA VAL A 330 -33.13 9.51 -19.46
C VAL A 330 -32.99 9.19 -20.94
N LEU A 331 -31.99 8.41 -21.34
CA LEU A 331 -31.80 7.98 -22.72
C LEU A 331 -33.00 7.17 -23.23
N ALA A 332 -33.52 6.25 -22.42
CA ALA A 332 -34.68 5.42 -22.77
C ALA A 332 -35.97 6.24 -22.91
N VAL A 333 -36.17 7.26 -22.07
CA VAL A 333 -37.40 8.07 -22.04
C VAL A 333 -37.40 9.19 -23.09
N ARG A 334 -36.26 9.88 -23.31
CA ARG A 334 -36.22 11.06 -24.18
C ARG A 334 -36.32 10.74 -25.68
N GLY A 335 -36.19 9.49 -26.09
CA GLY A 335 -36.33 9.09 -27.50
C GLY A 335 -35.33 9.74 -28.47
N GLY A 336 -34.32 10.45 -27.95
CA GLY A 336 -33.24 11.04 -28.73
C GLY A 336 -32.30 9.96 -29.25
N GLY A 337 -31.81 10.10 -30.47
CA GLY A 337 -30.84 9.17 -31.03
C GLY A 337 -29.54 9.14 -30.22
N LEU A 338 -28.78 8.04 -30.35
CA LEU A 338 -27.47 7.87 -29.70
C LEU A 338 -26.47 9.00 -30.01
N ALA A 339 -26.68 9.73 -31.11
CA ALA A 339 -25.85 10.84 -31.55
C ALA A 339 -25.78 12.01 -30.55
N ASP A 340 -26.88 12.31 -29.85
CA ASP A 340 -26.96 13.39 -28.86
C ASP A 340 -26.79 12.90 -27.41
N ALA A 341 -26.67 11.59 -27.21
CA ALA A 341 -26.53 11.01 -25.89
C ALA A 341 -25.14 11.32 -25.27
N PRO A 342 -25.05 11.49 -23.94
CA PRO A 342 -23.76 11.67 -23.24
C PRO A 342 -22.99 10.34 -23.14
N LEU A 343 -22.67 9.72 -24.29
CA LEU A 343 -22.13 8.36 -24.38
C LEU A 343 -20.81 8.19 -23.61
N LEU A 344 -19.89 9.16 -23.68
CA LEU A 344 -18.61 9.07 -22.97
C LEU A 344 -18.80 9.13 -21.44
N GLN A 345 -19.74 9.94 -20.94
CA GLN A 345 -20.04 9.97 -19.49
C GLN A 345 -20.70 8.66 -19.04
N LEU A 346 -21.58 8.09 -19.86
CA LEU A 346 -22.18 6.77 -19.62
C LEU A 346 -21.12 5.66 -19.61
N LEU A 347 -20.14 5.70 -20.52
CA LEU A 347 -19.02 4.76 -20.54
C LEU A 347 -18.13 4.89 -19.30
N VAL A 348 -17.79 6.11 -18.87
CA VAL A 348 -17.01 6.36 -17.66
C VAL A 348 -17.78 5.91 -16.40
N ALA A 349 -19.07 6.22 -16.30
CA ALA A 349 -19.93 5.75 -15.21
C ALA A 349 -20.03 4.21 -15.20
N GLY A 350 -20.23 3.60 -16.36
CA GLY A 350 -20.24 2.15 -16.55
C GLY A 350 -18.92 1.51 -16.12
N PHE A 351 -17.78 2.08 -16.53
CA PHE A 351 -16.46 1.62 -16.12
C PHE A 351 -16.27 1.70 -14.60
N GLY A 352 -16.72 2.78 -13.97
CA GLY A 352 -16.75 2.94 -12.51
C GLY A 352 -17.62 1.89 -11.82
N VAL A 353 -18.79 1.55 -12.40
CA VAL A 353 -19.66 0.49 -11.88
C VAL A 353 -19.01 -0.89 -11.99
N VAL A 354 -18.44 -1.26 -13.14
CA VAL A 354 -17.83 -2.59 -13.32
C VAL A 354 -16.61 -2.79 -12.40
N ASN A 355 -15.78 -1.75 -12.24
CA ASN A 355 -14.62 -1.82 -11.34
C ASN A 355 -14.99 -1.66 -9.86
N GLY A 356 -16.09 -0.97 -9.56
CA GLY A 356 -16.65 -0.83 -8.22
C GLY A 356 -17.41 -2.07 -7.73
N TRP A 357 -17.50 -3.14 -8.52
CA TRP A 357 -18.27 -4.33 -8.17
C TRP A 357 -17.98 -4.90 -6.77
N PRO A 358 -16.71 -5.08 -6.35
CA PRO A 358 -16.42 -5.59 -5.00
C PRO A 358 -16.94 -4.68 -3.88
N ILE A 359 -17.08 -3.37 -4.14
CA ILE A 359 -17.64 -2.42 -3.18
C ILE A 359 -19.15 -2.61 -3.06
N TYR A 360 -19.88 -2.77 -4.17
CA TYR A 360 -21.32 -3.05 -4.11
C TYR A 360 -21.61 -4.37 -3.40
N GLU A 361 -20.81 -5.41 -3.67
CA GLU A 361 -20.90 -6.68 -2.96
C GLU A 361 -20.70 -6.47 -1.45
N ALA A 362 -19.66 -5.74 -1.06
CA ALA A 362 -19.36 -5.46 0.34
C ALA A 362 -20.43 -4.60 1.03
N VAL A 363 -21.08 -3.69 0.32
CA VAL A 363 -22.11 -2.79 0.87
C VAL A 363 -23.47 -3.48 0.99
N ALA A 364 -23.88 -4.28 0.00
CA ALA A 364 -25.26 -4.72 -0.13
C ALA A 364 -25.46 -6.24 -0.17
N LEU A 365 -24.49 -7.02 -0.66
CA LEU A 365 -24.70 -8.45 -0.95
C LEU A 365 -24.04 -9.39 0.06
N ARG A 366 -23.04 -8.92 0.81
CA ARG A 366 -22.29 -9.75 1.77
C ARG A 366 -22.88 -9.75 3.17
N SER A 367 -22.91 -10.94 3.77
CA SER A 367 -23.30 -11.17 5.17
C SER A 367 -22.13 -11.58 6.08
N ASP A 368 -20.94 -11.80 5.51
CA ASP A 368 -19.74 -12.24 6.23
C ASP A 368 -18.97 -11.09 6.91
N ASN A 369 -17.90 -11.44 7.64
CA ASN A 369 -17.04 -10.48 8.33
C ASN A 369 -16.23 -9.56 7.40
N GLY A 370 -16.19 -9.83 6.09
CA GLY A 370 -15.51 -8.97 5.12
C GLY A 370 -16.41 -7.89 4.50
N ARG A 371 -17.69 -7.82 4.90
CA ARG A 371 -18.64 -6.76 4.50
C ARG A 371 -18.16 -5.36 4.89
N MET A 372 -18.64 -4.35 4.18
CA MET A 372 -18.35 -2.95 4.50
C MET A 372 -19.00 -2.56 5.85
N PRO A 373 -18.27 -1.95 6.79
CA PRO A 373 -18.83 -1.51 8.06
C PRO A 373 -19.97 -0.52 7.87
N VAL A 374 -21.08 -0.72 8.61
CA VAL A 374 -22.30 0.10 8.51
C VAL A 374 -22.00 1.59 8.67
N LYS A 375 -21.10 1.95 9.60
CA LYS A 375 -20.65 3.34 9.80
C LYS A 375 -20.04 3.93 8.53
N THR A 376 -19.18 3.18 7.82
CA THR A 376 -18.59 3.60 6.55
C THR A 376 -19.66 3.79 5.49
N VAL A 377 -20.63 2.87 5.40
CA VAL A 377 -21.75 2.95 4.44
C VAL A 377 -22.59 4.21 4.68
N VAL A 378 -23.04 4.44 5.92
CA VAL A 378 -23.88 5.60 6.28
C VAL A 378 -23.17 6.92 5.95
N VAL A 379 -21.90 7.05 6.33
CA VAL A 379 -21.10 8.24 6.01
C VAL A 379 -20.96 8.42 4.51
N SER A 380 -20.71 7.33 3.77
CA SER A 380 -20.54 7.39 2.31
C SER A 380 -21.83 7.79 1.59
N VAL A 381 -22.99 7.29 2.03
CA VAL A 381 -24.30 7.68 1.49
C VAL A 381 -24.59 9.16 1.76
N ALA A 382 -24.35 9.63 2.98
CA ALA A 382 -24.55 11.04 3.33
C ALA A 382 -23.65 11.97 2.50
N LEU A 383 -22.37 11.60 2.31
CA LEU A 383 -21.45 12.35 1.48
C LEU A 383 -21.79 12.28 -0.01
N ALA A 384 -22.24 11.14 -0.52
CA ALA A 384 -22.69 11.01 -1.91
C ALA A 384 -23.86 11.96 -2.20
N TRP A 385 -24.83 12.02 -1.28
CA TRP A 385 -25.93 12.94 -1.37
C TRP A 385 -25.48 14.41 -1.29
N ALA A 386 -24.58 14.74 -0.36
CA ALA A 386 -24.01 16.08 -0.26
C ALA A 386 -23.26 16.51 -1.54
N CYS A 387 -22.46 15.61 -2.13
CA CYS A 387 -21.77 15.84 -3.40
C CYS A 387 -22.76 16.08 -4.55
N TYR A 388 -23.82 15.28 -4.63
CA TYR A 388 -24.88 15.45 -5.63
C TYR A 388 -25.58 16.82 -5.48
N VAL A 389 -25.97 17.18 -4.26
CA VAL A 389 -26.61 18.47 -3.97
C VAL A 389 -25.67 19.63 -4.29
N ALA A 390 -24.41 19.58 -3.86
CA ALA A 390 -23.43 20.62 -4.15
C ALA A 390 -23.21 20.77 -5.67
N ALA A 391 -23.09 19.66 -6.40
CA ALA A 391 -22.94 19.67 -7.85
C ALA A 391 -24.14 20.33 -8.55
N SER A 392 -25.36 20.13 -8.04
CA SER A 392 -26.56 20.77 -8.59
C SER A 392 -26.57 22.30 -8.47
N PHE A 393 -25.77 22.89 -7.58
CA PHE A 393 -25.57 24.34 -7.53
C PHE A 393 -24.46 24.82 -8.47
N VAL A 394 -23.47 23.97 -8.75
CA VAL A 394 -22.33 24.32 -9.61
C VAL A 394 -22.67 24.16 -11.09
N PHE A 395 -23.48 23.17 -11.44
CA PHE A 395 -23.89 22.88 -12.83
C PHE A 395 -25.16 23.62 -13.27
N LYS A 396 -25.64 24.57 -12.47
CA LYS A 396 -26.82 25.38 -12.77
C LYS A 396 -26.58 26.44 -13.83
#